data_AF-A0A918DJT9-F1
#
_entry.id   AF-A0A918DJT9-F1
#
_cell.length_a   1.000
_cell.length_b   1.000
_cell.length_c   1.000
_cell.angle_alpha   90.00
_cell.angle_beta   90.00
_cell.angle_gamma   90.00
#
_symmetry.space_group_name_H-M   'P 1'
#
loop_
_entity.id
_entity.type
_entity.pdbx_description
1 polymer ?
#
loop_
_entity_poly.entity_id
_entity_poly.type
_entity_poly.pdbx_seq_one_letter_code
_entity_poly.pdbx_strand_id
1 'polypeptide(L)'
;MMPEKRLEDLHTRQLQRYFAVNSIIPALWLKHLVSLFEPGQDARLMFLSARVGSIEDNRLGGWYGYRASKAALNMLVKTAQVEYARRVPGVKLMCYHPGTVDTELSRPFSGGMPRNRRFSTEQAAQYLLSELQKPRAENQAVFVDWRGDKVCW
;
A
#
# COMPACT_ATOMS: atom_id res chain seq x y z
N MET A 1 3.21 18.94 1.15
CA MET A 1 3.87 18.45 2.38
C MET A 1 5.06 17.62 1.97
N MET A 2 6.28 18.01 2.37
CA MET A 2 7.50 17.28 2.03
C MET A 2 7.79 16.28 3.15
N PRO A 3 8.15 15.02 2.84
CA PRO A 3 8.51 14.02 3.84
C PRO A 3 9.81 14.40 4.56
N GLU A 4 9.85 14.07 5.85
CA GLU A 4 10.95 14.37 6.76
C GLU A 4 12.21 13.65 6.31
N LYS A 5 13.33 14.35 6.05
CA LYS A 5 14.58 13.69 5.67
C LYS A 5 15.46 13.41 6.88
N ARG A 6 15.36 14.25 7.92
CA ARG A 6 16.08 14.13 9.17
C ARG A 6 15.14 13.81 10.33
N LEU A 7 15.69 13.27 11.42
CA LEU A 7 14.92 13.01 12.63
C LEU A 7 14.36 14.30 13.24
N GLU A 8 15.12 15.40 13.15
CA GLU A 8 14.72 16.69 13.71
C GLU A 8 13.58 17.36 12.93
N ASP A 9 13.28 16.90 11.71
CA ASP A 9 12.18 17.43 10.89
C ASP A 9 10.81 16.87 11.33
N LEU A 10 10.77 15.95 12.32
CA LEU A 10 9.54 15.34 12.81
C LEU A 10 8.60 16.37 13.43
N HIS A 11 7.37 16.41 12.93
CA HIS A 11 6.34 17.31 13.42
C HIS A 11 5.01 16.59 13.66
N THR A 12 4.44 16.74 14.85
CA THR A 12 3.23 16.02 15.29
C THR A 12 2.07 16.12 14.30
N ARG A 13 1.73 17.34 13.82
CA ARG A 13 0.61 17.52 12.88
C ARG A 13 0.85 16.82 11.55
N GLN A 14 2.10 16.76 11.10
CA GLN A 14 2.46 16.12 9.84
C GLN A 14 2.35 14.59 9.97
N LEU A 15 2.88 14.03 11.06
CA LEU A 15 2.72 12.61 11.38
C LEU A 15 1.24 12.21 11.48
N GLN A 16 0.45 12.98 12.23
CA GLN A 16 -1.00 12.75 12.34
C GLN A 16 -1.69 12.78 10.97
N ARG A 17 -1.31 13.74 10.09
CA ARG A 17 -1.87 13.83 8.74
C ARG A 17 -1.51 12.62 7.88
N TYR A 18 -0.27 12.14 7.95
CA TYR A 18 0.14 10.93 7.23
C TYR A 18 -0.68 9.72 7.68
N PHE A 19 -0.82 9.49 8.98
CA PHE A 19 -1.61 8.37 9.49
C PHE A 19 -3.09 8.50 9.15
N ALA A 20 -3.66 9.70 9.28
CA ALA A 20 -5.05 9.97 8.93
C ALA A 20 -5.35 9.57 7.48
N VAL A 21 -4.53 10.02 6.53
CA VAL A 21 -4.76 9.82 5.09
C VAL A 21 -4.35 8.43 4.63
N ASN A 22 -3.15 7.97 5.01
CA ASN A 22 -2.56 6.77 4.43
C ASN A 22 -2.94 5.49 5.17
N SER A 23 -3.44 5.56 6.41
CA SER A 23 -3.66 4.37 7.25
C SER A 23 -5.09 4.32 7.78
N ILE A 24 -5.55 5.38 8.46
CA ILE A 24 -6.83 5.40 9.17
C ILE A 24 -7.99 5.38 8.17
N ILE A 25 -8.03 6.30 7.19
CA ILE A 25 -9.11 6.33 6.19
C ILE A 25 -9.21 5.00 5.43
N PRO A 26 -8.13 4.41 4.88
CA PRO A 26 -8.20 3.08 4.26
C PRO A 26 -8.70 1.98 5.19
N ALA A 27 -8.32 1.99 6.47
CA ALA A 27 -8.79 0.98 7.43
C ALA A 27 -10.27 1.17 7.79
N LEU A 28 -10.78 2.41 7.81
CA LEU A 28 -12.20 2.65 7.98
C LEU A 28 -13.01 2.12 6.79
N TRP A 29 -12.45 2.12 5.58
CA TRP A 29 -13.09 1.45 4.44
C TRP A 29 -13.20 -0.06 4.65
N LEU A 30 -12.17 -0.72 5.20
CA LEU A 30 -12.22 -2.17 5.47
C LEU A 30 -13.43 -2.56 6.33
N LYS A 31 -13.72 -1.83 7.42
CA LYS A 31 -14.89 -2.16 8.27
C LYS A 31 -16.24 -2.02 7.54
N HIS A 32 -16.32 -1.18 6.50
CA HIS A 32 -17.55 -0.96 5.74
C HIS A 32 -17.66 -1.88 4.52
N LEU A 33 -16.54 -2.26 3.90
CA LEU A 33 -16.53 -3.09 2.70
C LEU A 33 -16.85 -4.56 3.01
N VAL A 34 -16.52 -5.05 4.21
CA VAL A 34 -16.74 -6.47 4.56
C VAL A 34 -18.20 -6.92 4.42
N SER A 35 -19.16 -6.03 4.66
CA SER A 35 -20.59 -6.34 4.54
C SER A 35 -21.14 -6.27 3.12
N LEU A 36 -20.31 -5.93 2.13
CA LEU A 36 -20.70 -5.87 0.72
C LEU A 36 -20.43 -7.17 -0.04
N PHE A 37 -19.82 -8.15 0.61
CA PHE A 37 -19.46 -9.42 -0.01
C PHE A 37 -20.24 -10.56 0.62
N GLU A 38 -20.64 -11.50 -0.22
CA GLU A 38 -21.21 -12.77 0.23
C GLU A 38 -20.09 -13.79 0.54
N PRO A 39 -20.29 -14.69 1.51
CA PRO A 39 -19.38 -15.82 1.72
C PRO A 39 -19.19 -16.65 0.44
N GLY A 40 -17.94 -16.93 0.06
CA GLY A 40 -17.59 -17.66 -1.16
C GLY A 40 -17.36 -16.78 -2.40
N GLN A 41 -17.66 -15.48 -2.34
CA GLN A 41 -17.42 -14.56 -3.45
C GLN A 41 -15.91 -14.38 -3.69
N ASP A 42 -15.46 -14.59 -4.93
CA ASP A 42 -14.09 -14.23 -5.34
C ASP A 42 -14.01 -12.72 -5.57
N ALA A 43 -13.40 -12.02 -4.62
CA ALA A 43 -13.20 -10.58 -4.71
C ALA A 43 -11.82 -10.19 -4.19
N ARG A 44 -11.28 -9.09 -4.71
CA ARG A 44 -9.96 -8.57 -4.34
C ARG A 44 -10.06 -7.09 -4.01
N LEU A 45 -9.57 -6.72 -2.84
CA LEU A 45 -9.44 -5.34 -2.39
C LEU A 45 -7.97 -4.97 -2.32
N MET A 46 -7.56 -3.97 -3.08
CA MET A 46 -6.17 -3.55 -3.17
C MET A 46 -5.97 -2.16 -2.60
N PHE A 47 -5.01 -2.04 -1.70
CA PHE A 47 -4.65 -0.83 -1.00
C PHE A 47 -3.31 -0.32 -1.49
N LEU A 48 -3.28 0.91 -1.99
CA LEU A 48 -2.05 1.54 -2.47
C LEU A 48 -1.09 1.79 -1.30
N SER A 49 -0.09 0.91 -1.20
CA SER A 49 1.02 1.01 -0.27
C SER A 49 2.29 1.48 -1.00
N ALA A 50 3.46 1.30 -0.38
CA ALA A 50 4.74 1.56 -0.99
C ALA A 50 5.81 0.66 -0.39
N ARG A 51 6.81 0.27 -1.18
CA ARG A 51 7.93 -0.57 -0.71
C ARG A 51 8.63 0.01 0.53
N VAL A 52 8.67 1.34 0.65
CA VAL A 52 9.20 2.04 1.84
C VAL A 52 8.42 1.79 3.14
N GLY A 53 7.22 1.23 3.06
CA GLY A 53 6.43 0.74 4.18
C GLY A 53 6.76 -0.69 4.61
N SER A 54 7.70 -1.37 3.93
CA SER A 54 8.30 -2.58 4.46
C SER A 54 9.26 -2.22 5.59
N ILE A 55 9.06 -2.86 6.74
CA ILE A 55 9.96 -2.71 7.89
C ILE A 55 11.29 -3.45 7.61
N GLU A 56 11.21 -4.63 7.00
CA GLU A 56 12.37 -5.45 6.68
C GLU A 56 13.29 -4.82 5.61
N ASP A 57 12.71 -4.12 4.63
CA ASP A 57 13.47 -3.43 3.55
C ASP A 57 13.97 -2.03 3.96
N ASN A 58 13.83 -1.61 5.22
CA ASN A 58 14.19 -0.27 5.65
C ASN A 58 15.71 -0.09 5.86
N ARG A 59 16.46 0.05 4.75
CA ARG A 59 17.91 0.31 4.75
C ARG A 59 18.29 1.77 4.48
N LEU A 60 17.40 2.52 3.84
CA LEU A 60 17.66 3.90 3.39
C LEU A 60 17.32 4.96 4.44
N GLY A 61 16.40 4.66 5.37
CA GLY A 61 15.92 5.65 6.35
C GLY A 61 15.12 6.81 5.72
N GLY A 62 15.00 7.89 6.49
CA GLY A 62 14.22 9.08 6.14
C GLY A 62 12.73 8.80 5.93
N TRP A 63 11.98 9.84 5.59
CA TRP A 63 10.54 9.85 5.32
C TRP A 63 9.74 9.21 6.46
N TYR A 64 10.13 9.51 7.70
CA TYR A 64 9.67 8.84 8.91
C TYR A 64 8.14 8.69 8.95
N GLY A 65 7.40 9.79 8.76
CA GLY A 65 5.94 9.76 8.82
C GLY A 65 5.30 8.97 7.67
N TYR A 66 5.82 9.15 6.45
CA TYR A 66 5.31 8.45 5.29
C TYR A 66 5.54 6.93 5.39
N ARG A 67 6.77 6.50 5.73
CA ARG A 67 7.12 5.08 5.95
C ARG A 67 6.27 4.46 7.04
N ALA A 68 6.22 5.09 8.22
CA ALA A 68 5.44 4.61 9.34
C ALA A 68 3.95 4.47 8.98
N SER A 69 3.38 5.44 8.26
CA SER A 69 1.98 5.38 7.83
C SER A 69 1.72 4.25 6.82
N LYS A 70 2.65 3.96 5.92
CA LYS A 70 2.52 2.83 4.97
C LYS A 70 2.72 1.47 5.65
N ALA A 71 3.63 1.36 6.62
CA ALA A 71 3.77 0.18 7.46
C ALA A 71 2.52 -0.06 8.32
N ALA A 72 1.94 1.00 8.89
CA ALA A 72 0.68 0.92 9.63
C ALA A 72 -0.48 0.47 8.74
N LEU A 73 -0.60 0.99 7.51
CA LEU A 73 -1.56 0.50 6.52
C LEU A 73 -1.39 -1.00 6.27
N ASN A 74 -0.15 -1.43 6.04
CA ASN A 74 0.18 -2.84 5.79
C ASN A 74 -0.28 -3.74 6.95
N MET A 75 0.01 -3.33 8.20
CA MET A 75 -0.41 -4.07 9.39
C MET A 75 -1.94 -4.11 9.55
N LEU A 76 -2.63 -3.00 9.29
CA LEU A 76 -4.09 -2.91 9.37
C LEU A 76 -4.75 -3.85 8.35
N VAL A 77 -4.26 -3.86 7.11
CA VAL A 77 -4.73 -4.77 6.05
C VAL A 77 -4.47 -6.23 6.41
N LYS A 78 -3.26 -6.55 6.89
CA LYS A 78 -2.90 -7.91 7.31
C LYS A 78 -3.77 -8.41 8.45
N THR A 79 -4.05 -7.54 9.42
CA THR A 79 -4.95 -7.84 10.56
C THR A 79 -6.38 -8.06 10.08
N ALA A 80 -6.90 -7.17 9.24
CA ALA A 80 -8.26 -7.30 8.69
C ALA A 80 -8.45 -8.58 7.88
N GLN A 81 -7.42 -9.04 7.13
CA GLN A 81 -7.55 -10.28 6.35
C GLN A 81 -7.85 -11.49 7.23
N VAL A 82 -7.32 -11.54 8.46
CA VAL A 82 -7.60 -12.63 9.41
C VAL A 82 -9.09 -12.70 9.73
N GLU A 83 -9.74 -11.54 9.87
CA GLU A 83 -11.19 -11.47 10.09
C GLU A 83 -11.98 -11.76 8.81
N TYR A 84 -11.57 -11.18 7.67
CA TYR A 84 -12.19 -11.41 6.36
C TYR A 84 -12.18 -12.89 5.97
N ALA A 85 -11.10 -13.62 6.26
CA ALA A 85 -11.00 -15.05 5.98
C ALA A 85 -12.06 -15.89 6.73
N ARG A 86 -12.59 -15.39 7.85
CA ARG A 86 -13.66 -16.05 8.62
C ARG A 86 -15.05 -15.60 8.18
N ARG A 87 -15.21 -14.31 7.84
CA ARG A 87 -16.51 -13.70 7.54
C ARG A 87 -16.93 -13.87 6.09
N VAL A 88 -16.01 -13.66 5.17
CA VAL A 88 -16.23 -13.65 3.72
C VAL A 88 -15.11 -14.44 3.03
N PRO A 89 -15.06 -15.77 3.28
CA PRO A 89 -14.03 -16.63 2.68
C PRO A 89 -14.10 -16.51 1.15
N GLY A 90 -12.99 -16.12 0.53
CA GLY A 90 -12.92 -15.79 -0.91
C GLY A 90 -12.43 -14.38 -1.16
N VAL A 91 -12.75 -13.44 -0.26
CA VAL A 91 -12.28 -12.05 -0.37
C VAL A 91 -10.83 -11.91 0.07
N LYS A 92 -9.99 -11.36 -0.82
CA LYS A 92 -8.55 -11.14 -0.59
C LYS A 92 -8.20 -9.68 -0.48
N LEU A 93 -7.44 -9.34 0.54
CA LEU A 93 -6.90 -8.01 0.77
C LEU A 93 -5.43 -7.98 0.36
N MET A 94 -5.04 -6.93 -0.35
CA MET A 94 -3.71 -6.78 -0.93
C MET A 94 -3.15 -5.41 -0.62
N CYS A 95 -1.89 -5.34 -0.20
CA CYS A 95 -1.09 -4.13 -0.24
C CYS A 95 -0.32 -4.11 -1.56
N TYR A 96 -0.30 -2.97 -2.24
CA TYR A 96 0.28 -2.86 -3.57
C TYR A 96 1.26 -1.69 -3.67
N HIS A 97 2.48 -1.96 -4.11
CA HIS A 97 3.45 -0.93 -4.47
C HIS A 97 3.41 -0.67 -5.98
N PRO A 98 2.94 0.50 -6.44
CA PRO A 98 2.77 0.79 -7.87
C PRO A 98 4.07 1.08 -8.63
N GLY A 99 5.23 0.96 -7.97
CA GLY A 99 6.48 1.51 -8.50
C GLY A 99 6.54 3.02 -8.35
N THR A 100 7.38 3.66 -9.15
CA THR A 100 7.50 5.12 -9.19
C THR A 100 6.69 5.64 -10.37
N VAL A 101 5.55 6.27 -10.07
CA VAL A 101 4.61 6.79 -11.06
C VAL A 101 4.82 8.29 -11.20
N ASP A 102 4.92 8.84 -12.42
CA ASP A 102 5.09 10.28 -12.66
C ASP A 102 3.83 11.04 -12.24
N THR A 103 3.87 11.57 -11.01
CA THR A 103 2.77 12.29 -10.35
C THR A 103 3.35 13.44 -9.56
N GLU A 104 2.51 14.37 -9.10
CA GLU A 104 2.94 15.45 -8.21
C GLU A 104 3.61 14.93 -6.93
N LEU A 105 3.22 13.76 -6.45
CA LEU A 105 3.83 13.12 -5.28
C LEU A 105 5.28 12.71 -5.55
N SER A 106 5.59 12.18 -6.73
CA SER A 106 6.91 11.59 -7.03
C SER A 106 7.88 12.56 -7.68
N ARG A 107 7.39 13.58 -8.42
CA ARG A 107 8.21 14.55 -9.16
C ARG A 107 9.34 15.17 -8.32
N PRO A 108 9.10 15.62 -7.06
CA PRO A 108 10.17 16.21 -6.24
C PRO A 108 11.27 15.23 -5.82
N PHE A 109 11.01 13.92 -5.90
CA PHE A 109 11.90 12.86 -5.40
C PHE A 109 12.48 11.99 -6.51
N SER A 110 12.09 12.25 -7.76
CA SER A 110 12.50 11.43 -8.89
C SER A 110 13.86 11.83 -9.47
N GLY A 111 14.49 12.91 -8.99
CA GLY A 111 15.65 13.58 -9.60
C GLY A 111 16.86 12.70 -9.96
N GLY A 112 17.05 11.54 -9.33
CA GLY A 112 18.16 10.61 -9.64
C GLY A 112 17.74 9.32 -10.35
N MET A 113 16.45 9.14 -10.66
CA MET A 113 15.95 7.86 -11.13
C MET A 113 15.87 7.81 -12.67
N PRO A 114 16.42 6.76 -13.32
CA PRO A 114 16.35 6.59 -14.77
C PRO A 114 14.91 6.73 -15.30
N ARG A 115 14.75 7.38 -16.46
CA ARG A 115 13.42 7.57 -17.09
C ARG A 115 12.68 6.25 -17.33
N ASN A 116 13.40 5.19 -17.67
CA ASN A 116 12.85 3.84 -17.86
C ASN A 116 12.39 3.15 -16.56
N ARG A 117 12.54 3.78 -15.40
CA ARG A 117 12.02 3.31 -14.11
C ARG A 117 10.84 4.15 -13.60
N ARG A 118 10.36 5.14 -14.39
CA ARG A 118 9.17 5.94 -14.10
C ARG A 118 8.04 5.52 -15.03
N PHE A 119 6.88 5.24 -14.46
CA PHE A 119 5.69 4.87 -15.20
C PHE A 119 4.77 6.06 -15.38
N SER A 120 4.06 6.14 -16.51
CA SER A 120 2.89 7.01 -16.60
C SER A 120 1.78 6.52 -15.67
N THR A 121 0.78 7.36 -15.41
CA THR A 121 -0.40 6.99 -14.64
C THR A 121 -1.17 5.84 -15.29
N GLU A 122 -1.22 5.82 -16.62
CA GLU A 122 -1.89 4.79 -17.41
C GLU A 122 -1.16 3.44 -17.30
N GLN A 123 0.17 3.45 -17.41
CA GLN A 123 0.99 2.24 -17.22
C GLN A 123 0.82 1.67 -15.81
N ALA A 124 0.88 2.53 -14.79
CA ALA A 124 0.69 2.10 -13.41
C ALA A 124 -0.72 1.51 -13.16
N ALA A 125 -1.76 2.08 -13.78
CA ALA A 125 -3.11 1.56 -13.73
C ALA A 125 -3.23 0.20 -14.43
N GLN A 126 -2.59 0.03 -15.60
CA GLN A 126 -2.55 -1.25 -16.31
C GLN A 126 -1.89 -2.35 -15.48
N TYR A 127 -0.73 -2.06 -14.85
CA TYR A 127 -0.08 -3.01 -13.96
C TYR A 127 -0.99 -3.39 -12.78
N LEU A 128 -1.64 -2.41 -12.15
CA LEU A 128 -2.58 -2.65 -11.05
C LEU A 128 -3.74 -3.56 -11.48
N LEU A 129 -4.38 -3.26 -12.62
CA LEU A 129 -5.50 -4.05 -13.13
C LEU A 129 -5.07 -5.47 -13.50
N SER A 130 -3.91 -5.63 -14.14
CA SER A 130 -3.38 -6.96 -14.45
C SER A 130 -3.10 -7.78 -13.20
N GLU A 131 -2.62 -7.15 -12.12
CA GLU A 131 -2.37 -7.82 -10.84
C GLU A 131 -3.66 -8.23 -10.13
N LEU A 132 -4.71 -7.38 -10.17
CA LEU A 132 -6.04 -7.70 -9.65
C LEU A 132 -6.72 -8.88 -10.36
N GLN A 133 -6.37 -9.15 -11.61
CA GLN A 133 -6.95 -10.28 -12.35
C GLN A 133 -6.29 -11.63 -12.03
N LYS A 134 -5.13 -11.63 -11.35
CA LYS A 134 -4.42 -12.87 -11.03
C LYS A 134 -5.17 -13.66 -9.94
N PRO A 135 -5.38 -14.97 -10.13
CA PRO A 135 -5.97 -15.81 -9.09
C PRO A 135 -5.04 -15.87 -7.87
N ARG A 136 -5.63 -15.81 -6.67
CA ARG A 136 -4.89 -15.86 -5.39
C ARG A 136 -5.56 -16.89 -4.46
N ALA A 137 -4.93 -18.04 -4.33
CA ALA A 137 -5.43 -19.14 -3.48
C ALA A 137 -5.12 -18.93 -1.98
N GLU A 138 -4.21 -18.02 -1.64
CA GLU A 138 -3.78 -17.80 -0.25
C GLU A 138 -4.89 -17.13 0.58
N ASN A 139 -5.14 -17.60 1.81
CA ASN A 139 -6.07 -16.97 2.77
C ASN A 139 -5.43 -15.83 3.58
N GLN A 140 -4.24 -15.39 3.16
CA GLN A 140 -3.47 -14.35 3.82
C GLN A 140 -3.38 -13.11 2.96
N ALA A 141 -3.18 -11.96 3.60
CA ALA A 141 -2.95 -10.73 2.89
C ALA A 141 -1.61 -10.84 2.19
N VAL A 142 -1.50 -10.21 1.02
CA VAL A 142 -0.24 -10.18 0.27
C VAL A 142 0.22 -8.74 0.12
N PHE A 143 1.54 -8.56 0.10
CA PHE A 143 2.17 -7.31 -0.29
C PHE A 143 2.98 -7.56 -1.55
N VAL A 144 2.62 -6.91 -2.65
CA VAL A 144 3.23 -7.12 -3.97
C VAL A 144 3.56 -5.79 -4.63
N ASP A 145 4.53 -5.79 -5.56
CA ASP A 145 4.82 -4.65 -6.40
C ASP A 145 4.18 -4.75 -7.80
N TRP A 146 4.39 -3.73 -8.62
CA TRP A 146 3.87 -3.61 -9.99
C TRP A 146 4.27 -4.75 -10.94
N ARG A 147 5.30 -5.55 -10.62
CA ARG A 147 5.64 -6.77 -11.37
C ARG A 147 4.87 -8.00 -10.89
N GLY A 148 4.17 -7.88 -9.77
CA GLY A 148 3.58 -9.00 -9.04
C GLY A 148 4.56 -9.69 -8.10
N ASP A 149 5.77 -9.15 -7.92
CA ASP A 149 6.78 -9.69 -7.02
C ASP A 149 6.35 -9.45 -5.57
N LYS A 150 6.52 -10.45 -4.70
CA LYS A 150 6.27 -10.29 -3.26
C LYS A 150 7.25 -9.25 -2.68
N VAL A 151 6.71 -8.36 -1.86
CA VAL A 151 7.48 -7.42 -1.04
C VAL A 151 7.42 -7.94 0.40
N CYS A 152 8.56 -7.96 1.08
CA CYS A 152 8.59 -8.23 2.51
C CYS A 152 7.77 -7.18 3.28
N TRP A 153 7.28 -7.57 4.47
CA TRP A 153 6.44 -6.70 5.30
C TRP A 153 7.25 -5.63 6.03
#